data_AF-A0A353G7X8-F1
#
_entry.id   AF-A0A353G7X8-F1
#
_cell.length_a   1.000
_cell.length_b   1.000
_cell.length_c   1.000
_cell.angle_alpha   90.00
_cell.angle_beta   90.00
_cell.angle_gamma   90.00
#
_symmetry.space_group_name_H-M   'P 1'
#
loop_
_entity.id
_entity.type
_entity.pdbx_description
1 polymer ?
#
loop_
_entity_poly.entity_id
_entity_poly.type
_entity_poly.pdbx_seq_one_letter_code
_entity_poly.pdbx_strand_id
1 'polypeptide(L)'
;MKRAGATQKEREFQDWLAELALEYPDEKWLQPQQDDVIDFQIEPWHNLYFRAFDDLQYDRFFGAMGGEGPITYLALSQWARDHAVFGEDFHEFKIFMNAIDGEWLQMQRERADAARNKKKRREELA
;
A
#
# COMPACT_ATOMS: atom_id res chain seq x y z
N MET A 1 1.35 0.08 13.47
CA MET A 1 2.17 -0.93 12.76
C MET A 1 3.62 -0.80 13.22
N LYS A 2 4.16 -1.79 13.92
CA LYS A 2 5.61 -1.83 14.20
C LYS A 2 6.29 -2.25 12.89
N ARG A 3 7.18 -1.42 12.34
CA ARG A 3 8.05 -1.83 11.21
C ARG A 3 8.72 -3.14 11.62
N ALA A 4 8.59 -4.18 10.80
CA ALA A 4 9.32 -5.43 11.05
C ALA A 4 10.81 -5.05 11.09
N GLY A 5 11.47 -5.31 12.23
CA GLY A 5 12.91 -5.05 12.36
C GLY A 5 13.69 -5.87 11.34
N ALA A 6 14.84 -5.34 10.90
CA ALA A 6 15.74 -6.04 9.99
C ALA A 6 15.97 -7.48 10.46
N THR A 7 15.90 -8.42 9.51
CA THR A 7 16.18 -9.83 9.73
C THR A 7 17.63 -10.02 10.19
N GLN A 8 17.91 -11.15 10.82
CA GLN A 8 19.28 -11.45 11.27
C GLN A 8 20.30 -11.40 10.13
N LYS A 9 19.94 -11.94 8.96
CA LYS A 9 20.79 -11.95 7.76
C LYS A 9 21.06 -10.54 7.23
N GLU A 10 20.07 -9.64 7.29
CA GLU A 10 20.26 -8.24 6.90
C GLU A 10 21.19 -7.52 7.86
N ARG A 11 21.12 -7.81 9.17
CA ARG A 11 22.08 -7.26 10.15
C ARG A 11 23.50 -7.73 9.89
N GLU A 12 23.70 -9.03 9.74
CA GLU A 12 25.02 -9.62 9.44
C GLU A 12 25.62 -9.04 8.15
N PHE A 13 24.81 -8.80 7.13
CA PHE A 13 25.25 -8.17 5.89
C PHE A 13 25.67 -6.69 6.09
N GLN A 14 24.93 -5.93 6.91
CA GLN A 14 25.28 -4.54 7.22
C GLN A 14 26.56 -4.44 8.07
N ASP A 15 26.75 -5.34 9.03
CA ASP A 15 27.97 -5.41 9.82
C ASP A 15 29.19 -5.71 8.94
N TRP A 16 29.05 -6.65 7.99
CA TRP A 16 30.09 -6.95 7.01
C TRP A 16 30.42 -5.75 6.10
N LEU A 17 29.42 -5.02 5.62
CA LEU A 17 29.66 -3.80 4.83
C LEU A 17 30.37 -2.72 5.64
N ALA A 18 30.03 -2.57 6.92
CA ALA A 18 30.68 -1.60 7.81
C ALA A 18 32.16 -1.95 8.07
N GLU A 19 32.47 -3.24 8.26
CA GLU A 19 33.85 -3.72 8.35
C GLU A 19 34.63 -3.44 7.06
N LEU A 20 34.01 -3.71 5.90
CA LEU A 20 34.62 -3.49 4.60
C LEU A 20 34.90 -1.99 4.33
N ALA A 21 33.99 -1.11 4.75
CA ALA A 21 34.16 0.34 4.64
C ALA A 21 35.32 0.89 5.51
N LEU A 22 35.58 0.26 6.67
CA LEU A 22 36.71 0.58 7.54
C LEU A 22 38.04 0.09 6.95
N GLU A 23 38.04 -1.07 6.28
CA GLU A 23 39.23 -1.63 5.65
C GLU A 23 39.65 -0.85 4.40
N TYR A 24 38.68 -0.31 3.65
CA TYR A 24 38.91 0.42 2.40
C TYR A 24 38.33 1.85 2.45
N PRO A 25 38.93 2.76 3.24
CA PRO A 25 38.37 4.10 3.49
C PRO A 25 38.36 5.01 2.24
N ASP A 26 39.25 4.77 1.28
CA ASP A 26 39.36 5.59 0.06
C ASP A 26 38.33 5.17 -1.03
N GLU A 27 37.69 4.01 -0.86
CA GLU A 27 36.72 3.48 -1.81
C GLU A 27 35.33 4.08 -1.56
N LYS A 28 35.04 5.18 -2.25
CA LYS A 28 33.78 5.94 -2.12
C LYS A 28 32.50 5.11 -2.31
N TRP A 29 32.55 4.00 -3.05
CA TRP A 29 31.41 3.12 -3.29
C TRP A 29 31.14 2.13 -2.14
N LEU A 30 32.12 1.93 -1.25
CA LEU A 30 32.01 1.12 -0.03
C LEU A 30 31.61 1.95 1.19
N GLN A 31 31.85 3.26 1.13
CA GLN A 31 31.42 4.13 2.21
C GLN A 31 29.90 4.03 2.34
N PRO A 32 29.37 3.79 3.55
CA PRO A 32 27.94 3.87 3.77
C PRO A 32 27.52 5.21 3.19
N GLN A 33 26.52 5.17 2.31
CA GLN A 33 25.92 6.39 1.81
C GLN A 33 25.53 7.14 3.08
N GLN A 34 26.29 8.18 3.42
CA GLN A 34 25.88 9.13 4.44
C GLN A 34 24.68 9.73 3.77
N ASP A 35 23.53 9.10 3.98
CA ASP A 35 22.26 9.61 3.53
C ASP A 35 22.31 11.06 3.97
N ASP A 36 22.25 11.97 3.00
CA ASP A 36 21.61 13.26 3.21
C ASP A 36 20.42 12.89 4.08
N VAL A 37 20.49 13.17 5.38
CA VAL A 37 19.45 12.77 6.32
C VAL A 37 18.21 13.38 5.71
N ILE A 38 17.41 12.56 5.01
CA ILE A 38 16.28 13.07 4.27
C ILE A 38 15.41 13.57 5.40
N ASP A 39 15.34 14.89 5.53
CA ASP A 39 14.52 15.55 6.51
C ASP A 39 13.07 15.34 6.08
N PHE A 40 12.60 14.12 6.28
CA PHE A 40 11.30 13.67 5.85
C PHE A 40 10.29 14.19 6.84
N GLN A 41 9.79 15.37 6.56
CA GLN A 41 8.69 15.98 7.28
C GLN A 41 7.38 15.36 6.78
N ILE A 42 6.59 14.80 7.70
CA ILE A 42 5.29 14.24 7.37
C ILE A 42 4.33 15.39 7.07
N GLU A 43 4.13 15.64 5.79
CA GLU A 43 3.09 16.56 5.32
C GLU A 43 1.68 15.93 5.31
N PRO A 44 0.61 16.72 5.49
CA PRO A 44 -0.77 16.21 5.49
C PRO A 44 -1.19 15.49 4.21
N TRP A 45 -0.63 15.87 3.06
CA TRP A 45 -0.98 15.27 1.77
C TRP A 45 -0.42 13.86 1.60
N HIS A 46 0.61 13.47 2.36
CA HIS A 46 1.18 12.11 2.30
C HIS A 46 0.15 11.01 2.61
N ASN A 47 -0.90 11.35 3.37
CA ASN A 47 -1.97 10.42 3.72
C ASN A 47 -3.25 10.62 2.89
N LEU A 48 -3.18 11.36 1.77
CA LEU A 48 -4.36 11.70 0.97
C LEU A 48 -5.11 10.46 0.47
N TYR A 49 -4.38 9.54 -0.17
CA TYR A 49 -4.98 8.36 -0.80
C TYR A 49 -5.49 7.33 0.21
N PHE A 50 -4.78 7.15 1.32
CA PHE A 50 -5.23 6.26 2.38
C PHE A 50 -6.51 6.79 3.03
N ARG A 51 -6.59 8.09 3.31
CA ARG A 51 -7.82 8.73 3.82
C ARG A 51 -8.98 8.55 2.83
N ALA A 52 -8.75 8.85 1.56
CA ALA A 52 -9.77 8.67 0.53
C ALA A 52 -10.27 7.21 0.47
N PHE A 53 -9.35 6.24 0.50
CA PHE A 53 -9.72 4.84 0.46
C PHE A 53 -10.51 4.41 1.69
N ASP A 54 -10.08 4.83 2.89
CA ASP A 54 -10.76 4.51 4.14
C ASP A 54 -12.17 5.13 4.21
N ASP A 55 -12.33 6.38 3.76
CA ASP A 55 -13.62 7.07 3.74
C ASP A 55 -14.59 6.44 2.73
N LEU A 56 -14.09 6.11 1.53
CA LEU A 56 -14.91 5.68 0.40
C LEU A 56 -15.19 4.17 0.36
N GLN A 57 -14.57 3.38 1.23
CA GLN A 57 -14.74 1.92 1.22
C GLN A 57 -16.20 1.47 1.42
N TYR A 58 -17.03 2.30 2.05
CA TYR A 58 -18.44 1.98 2.32
C TYR A 58 -19.41 2.59 1.29
N ASP A 59 -18.93 3.46 0.40
CA ASP A 59 -19.72 4.04 -0.70
C ASP A 59 -19.83 3.12 -1.92
N ARG A 60 -19.40 1.87 -1.75
CA ARG A 60 -19.38 0.84 -2.78
C ARG A 60 -20.74 0.19 -2.90
N PHE A 61 -21.03 -0.27 -4.12
CA PHE A 61 -22.15 -1.17 -4.32
C PHE A 61 -21.81 -2.57 -3.82
N PHE A 62 -22.66 -3.15 -2.97
CA PHE A 62 -22.59 -4.54 -2.56
C PHE A 62 -23.66 -5.35 -3.28
N GLY A 63 -23.23 -6.30 -4.12
CA GLY A 63 -24.12 -7.16 -4.89
C GLY A 63 -24.84 -8.20 -4.02
N ALA A 64 -25.97 -8.70 -4.50
CA ALA A 64 -26.85 -9.65 -3.79
C ALA A 64 -26.17 -10.98 -3.37
N MET A 65 -25.05 -11.33 -3.99
CA MET A 65 -24.23 -12.51 -3.66
C MET A 65 -22.99 -12.16 -2.82
N GLY A 66 -22.97 -10.98 -2.17
CA GLY A 66 -21.87 -10.54 -1.30
C GLY A 66 -20.62 -10.06 -2.04
N GLY A 67 -20.75 -9.72 -3.33
CA GLY A 67 -19.66 -9.19 -4.15
C GLY A 67 -19.52 -7.68 -3.99
N GLU A 68 -18.30 -7.22 -3.71
CA GLU A 68 -17.95 -5.80 -3.61
C GLU A 68 -17.72 -5.20 -5.01
N GLY A 69 -18.34 -4.05 -5.28
CA GLY A 69 -18.18 -3.29 -6.51
C GLY A 69 -17.10 -2.20 -6.40
N PRO A 70 -16.69 -1.62 -7.54
CA PRO A 70 -15.75 -0.52 -7.55
C PRO A 70 -16.31 0.74 -6.89
N ILE A 71 -15.42 1.60 -6.40
CA ILE A 71 -15.79 2.93 -5.93
C ILE A 71 -16.34 3.71 -7.12
N THR A 72 -17.50 4.35 -6.93
CA THR A 72 -18.14 5.07 -8.02
C THR A 72 -17.41 6.39 -8.32
N TYR A 73 -17.45 6.81 -9.59
CA TYR A 73 -16.96 8.14 -9.98
C TYR A 73 -17.62 9.26 -9.17
N LEU A 74 -18.91 9.10 -8.84
CA LEU A 74 -19.65 10.10 -8.08
C LEU A 74 -19.09 10.25 -6.66
N ALA A 75 -18.79 9.13 -5.98
CA ALA A 75 -18.19 9.14 -4.65
C ALA A 75 -16.78 9.76 -4.69
N LEU A 76 -15.94 9.35 -5.66
CA LEU A 76 -14.62 9.95 -5.86
C LEU A 76 -14.69 11.46 -6.14
N SER A 77 -15.62 11.88 -7.01
CA SER A 77 -15.80 13.29 -7.36
C SER A 77 -16.32 14.12 -6.19
N GLN A 78 -17.21 13.57 -5.37
CA GLN A 78 -17.70 14.25 -4.18
C GLN A 78 -16.58 14.42 -3.14
N TRP A 79 -15.86 13.33 -2.82
CA TRP A 79 -14.74 13.37 -1.88
C TRP A 79 -13.66 14.35 -2.33
N ALA A 80 -13.29 14.34 -3.62
CA ALA A 80 -12.31 15.27 -4.17
C ALA A 80 -12.74 16.73 -4.01
N ARG A 81 -14.02 17.06 -4.26
CA ARG A 81 -14.55 18.42 -4.07
C ARG A 81 -14.51 18.84 -2.60
N ASP A 82 -14.82 17.94 -1.69
CA ASP A 82 -14.81 18.20 -0.23
C ASP A 82 -13.38 18.41 0.31
N HIS A 83 -12.37 17.89 -0.39
CA HIS A 83 -10.95 17.97 0.00
C HIS A 83 -10.11 18.90 -0.89
N ALA A 84 -10.78 19.75 -1.68
CA ALA A 84 -10.15 20.72 -2.56
C ALA A 84 -9.21 20.14 -3.64
N VAL A 85 -9.47 18.92 -4.11
CA VAL A 85 -8.75 18.26 -5.21
C VAL A 85 -9.50 18.52 -6.52
N PHE A 86 -8.89 19.28 -7.44
CA PHE A 86 -9.55 19.74 -8.68
C PHE A 86 -8.61 19.67 -9.89
N GLY A 87 -9.17 19.87 -11.09
CA GLY A 87 -8.37 20.01 -12.31
C GLY A 87 -7.53 18.77 -12.64
N GLU A 88 -6.24 18.97 -12.93
CA GLU A 88 -5.30 17.87 -13.19
C GLU A 88 -5.08 16.99 -11.95
N ASP A 89 -5.03 17.57 -10.74
CA ASP A 89 -4.90 16.80 -9.50
C ASP A 89 -6.06 15.82 -9.33
N PHE A 90 -7.28 16.20 -9.73
CA PHE A 90 -8.42 15.27 -9.72
C PHE A 90 -8.26 14.15 -10.74
N HIS A 91 -7.67 14.42 -11.90
CA HIS A 91 -7.39 13.40 -12.91
C HIS A 91 -6.42 12.35 -12.36
N GLU A 92 -5.30 12.80 -11.78
CA GLU A 92 -4.30 11.93 -11.14
C GLU A 92 -4.88 11.17 -9.96
N PHE A 93 -5.62 11.88 -9.09
CA PHE A 93 -6.28 11.29 -7.95
C PHE A 93 -7.20 10.14 -8.35
N LYS A 94 -8.05 10.37 -9.36
CA LYS A 94 -8.98 9.36 -9.87
C LYS A 94 -8.24 8.16 -10.47
N ILE A 95 -7.17 8.39 -11.23
CA ILE A 95 -6.36 7.29 -11.81
C ILE A 95 -5.80 6.42 -10.68
N PHE A 96 -5.16 7.06 -9.71
CA PHE A 96 -4.50 6.33 -8.62
C PHE A 96 -5.51 5.61 -7.73
N MET A 97 -6.62 6.26 -7.36
CA MET A 97 -7.68 5.63 -6.59
C MET A 97 -8.29 4.43 -7.29
N ASN A 98 -8.49 4.48 -8.61
CA ASN A 98 -8.99 3.33 -9.38
C ASN A 98 -7.97 2.17 -9.41
N ALA A 99 -6.66 2.46 -9.41
CA ALA A 99 -5.63 1.44 -9.37
C ALA A 99 -5.61 0.73 -8.00
N ILE A 100 -5.64 1.48 -6.89
CA ILE A 100 -5.77 0.91 -5.54
C ILE A 100 -7.03 0.07 -5.45
N ASP A 101 -8.14 0.60 -5.97
CA ASP A 101 -9.42 -0.08 -5.91
C ASP A 101 -9.43 -1.41 -6.68
N GLY A 102 -8.82 -1.44 -7.86
CA GLY A 102 -8.66 -2.66 -8.65
C GLY A 102 -7.93 -3.77 -7.90
N GLU A 103 -6.81 -3.44 -7.25
CA GLU A 103 -6.03 -4.38 -6.45
C GLU A 103 -6.83 -4.89 -5.23
N TRP A 104 -7.54 -3.99 -4.55
CA TRP A 104 -8.42 -4.38 -3.43
C TRP A 104 -9.47 -5.39 -3.87
N LEU A 105 -10.19 -5.10 -4.96
CA LEU A 105 -11.22 -5.99 -5.49
C LEU A 105 -10.65 -7.36 -5.90
N GLN A 106 -9.44 -7.39 -6.45
CA GLN A 106 -8.74 -8.63 -6.74
C GLN A 106 -8.47 -9.43 -5.46
N MET A 107 -7.88 -8.80 -4.44
CA MET A 107 -7.61 -9.45 -3.15
C MET A 107 -8.89 -10.00 -2.51
N GLN A 108 -9.99 -9.26 -2.60
CA GLN A 108 -11.29 -9.68 -2.03
C GLN A 108 -11.87 -10.90 -2.76
N ARG A 109 -11.72 -10.97 -4.10
CA ARG A 109 -12.10 -12.16 -4.88
C ARG A 109 -11.28 -13.38 -4.49
N GLU A 110 -9.96 -13.24 -4.41
CA GLU A 110 -9.06 -14.32 -4.01
C GLU A 110 -9.40 -14.86 -2.62
N ARG A 111 -9.72 -13.97 -1.66
CA ARG A 111 -10.18 -14.35 -0.31
C ARG A 111 -11.50 -15.11 -0.34
N ALA A 112 -12.47 -14.64 -1.12
CA ALA A 112 -13.77 -15.29 -1.25
C ALA A 112 -13.65 -16.71 -1.83
N ASP A 113 -12.83 -16.88 -2.87
CA ASP A 113 -12.57 -18.18 -3.49
C ASP A 113 -11.83 -19.14 -2.53
N ALA A 114 -10.83 -18.63 -1.80
CA ALA A 114 -10.12 -19.42 -0.79
C ALA A 114 -11.07 -19.91 0.32
N ALA A 115 -11.98 -19.06 0.79
CA ALA A 115 -12.98 -19.41 1.79
C ALA A 115 -13.95 -20.49 1.26
N ARG A 116 -14.43 -20.34 0.02
CA ARG A 116 -15.30 -21.33 -0.63
C ARG A 116 -14.60 -22.68 -0.80
N ASN A 117 -13.34 -22.69 -1.23
CA ASN A 117 -12.54 -23.91 -1.39
C ASN A 117 -12.30 -24.62 -0.05
N LYS A 118 -12.01 -23.84 1.01
CA LYS A 118 -11.86 -24.38 2.37
C LYS A 118 -13.14 -25.02 2.88
N LYS A 119 -14.30 -24.39 2.62
CA LYS A 119 -15.62 -24.94 2.98
C LYS A 119 -15.89 -26.26 2.26
N LYS A 120 -15.67 -26.31 0.94
CA LYS A 120 -15.85 -27.52 0.12
C LYS A 120 -14.96 -28.67 0.60
N ARG A 121 -13.68 -28.40 0.87
CA ARG A 121 -12.76 -29.43 1.39
C ARG A 121 -13.19 -29.97 2.75
N ARG A 122 -13.76 -29.12 3.62
CA ARG A 122 -14.29 -29.55 4.92
C ARG A 122 -15.51 -30.46 4.77
N GLU A 123 -16.38 -30.18 3.81
CA GLU A 123 -17.56 -31.00 3.49
C GLU A 123 -17.18 -32.34 2.86
N GLU A 124 -16.11 -32.40 2.06
CA GLU A 124 -15.60 -33.65 1.46
C GLU A 124 -14.89 -34.59 2.46
N LEU A 125 -14.43 -34.05 3.60
CA LEU A 125 -13.73 -34.79 4.66
C LEU A 125 -14.66 -35.26 5.80
N ALA A 126 -15.93 -34.83 5.78
CA ALA A 126 -16.94 -35.18 6.77
C ALA A 126 -17.85 -36.30 6.25
#